data_AF-A0A3C0ZBB3-F1
#
_entry.id   AF-A0A3C0ZBB3-F1
#
_cell.length_a   1.000
_cell.length_b   1.000
_cell.length_c   1.000
_cell.angle_alpha   90.00
_cell.angle_beta   90.00
_cell.angle_gamma   90.00
#
_symmetry.space_group_name_H-M   'P 1'
#
loop_
_entity.id
_entity.type
_entity.pdbx_description
1 polymer ?
#
loop_
_entity_poly.entity_id
_entity_poly.type
_entity_poly.pdbx_seq_one_letter_code
_entity_poly.pdbx_strand_id
1 'polypeptide(L)'
;MDKYLEIRKYDVQDSNKLIDILHMNIPKYFAQSEVADFREYLDQEMETYFVALVNGQIIGGGGVGFSDDQRTGYLSWSFLNPKYHGFGFGKTLLHHR
;
A
#
# COMPACT_ATOMS: atom_id res chain seq x y z
N MET A 1 -8.93 -18.98 8.91
CA MET A 1 -8.16 -18.23 9.93
C MET A 1 -8.28 -16.72 9.68
N ASP A 2 -9.37 -16.26 9.04
CA ASP A 2 -9.32 -15.04 8.22
C ASP A 2 -10.43 -14.04 8.53
N LYS A 3 -11.06 -14.12 9.71
CA LYS A 3 -12.08 -13.12 10.12
C LYS A 3 -11.51 -11.73 10.44
N TYR A 4 -10.22 -11.51 10.17
CA TYR A 4 -9.48 -10.36 10.68
C TYR A 4 -8.84 -9.50 9.59
N LEU A 5 -8.54 -10.05 8.41
CA LEU A 5 -7.87 -9.33 7.32
C LEU A 5 -8.87 -9.08 6.19
N GLU A 6 -9.03 -7.82 5.84
CA GLU A 6 -9.79 -7.37 4.67
C GLU A 6 -8.84 -6.68 3.69
N ILE A 7 -9.05 -6.90 2.39
CA ILE A 7 -8.40 -6.13 1.34
C ILE A 7 -9.49 -5.52 0.49
N ARG A 8 -9.42 -4.21 0.28
CA ARG A 8 -10.35 -3.46 -0.56
C ARG A 8 -9.61 -2.44 -1.41
N LYS A 9 -10.29 -1.94 -2.45
CA LYS A 9 -9.79 -0.80 -3.21
C LYS A 9 -9.61 0.41 -2.29
N TYR A 10 -8.58 1.18 -2.60
CA TYR A 10 -8.31 2.47 -1.98
C TYR A 10 -9.48 3.45 -2.14
N ASP A 11 -9.73 4.22 -1.09
CA ASP A 11 -10.58 5.41 -1.08
C ASP A 11 -9.71 6.62 -0.76
N VAL A 12 -10.02 7.79 -1.33
CA VAL A 12 -9.24 9.02 -1.09
C VAL A 12 -9.10 9.38 0.40
N GLN A 13 -10.06 8.98 1.24
CA GLN A 13 -10.01 9.18 2.68
C GLN A 13 -8.90 8.36 3.37
N ASP A 14 -8.36 7.33 2.71
CA ASP A 14 -7.28 6.50 3.23
C ASP A 14 -5.91 7.17 3.13
N SER A 15 -5.76 8.19 2.27
CA SER A 15 -4.48 8.85 1.95
C SER A 15 -3.67 9.19 3.20
N ASN A 16 -4.24 9.99 4.10
CA ASN A 16 -3.56 10.40 5.32
C ASN A 16 -3.10 9.20 6.15
N LYS A 17 -3.91 8.13 6.20
CA LYS A 17 -3.55 6.95 6.97
C LYS A 17 -2.40 6.17 6.35
N LEU A 18 -2.34 6.10 5.02
CA LEU A 18 -1.22 5.49 4.30
C LEU A 18 0.06 6.33 4.47
N ILE A 19 -0.02 7.66 4.45
CA ILE A 19 1.12 8.54 4.75
C ILE A 19 1.64 8.33 6.17
N ASP A 20 0.76 8.22 7.17
CA ASP A 20 1.18 7.90 8.54
C ASP A 20 1.93 6.57 8.62
N ILE A 21 1.47 5.56 7.87
CA ILE A 21 2.10 4.24 7.82
C ILE A 21 3.45 4.30 7.09
N LEU A 22 3.58 5.10 6.04
CA LEU A 22 4.85 5.33 5.36
C LEU A 22 5.88 5.93 6.33
N HIS A 23 5.49 6.96 7.11
CA HIS A 23 6.36 7.53 8.14
C HIS A 23 6.86 6.49 9.15
N MET A 24 6.04 5.50 9.52
CA MET A 24 6.48 4.43 10.42
C MET A 24 7.56 3.53 9.81
N ASN A 25 7.68 3.50 8.48
CA ASN A 25 8.71 2.74 7.77
C ASN A 25 9.99 3.57 7.50
N ILE A 26 9.98 4.88 7.79
CA ILE A 26 11.14 5.79 7.68
C ILE A 26 11.92 5.77 9.01
N PRO A 27 13.27 5.81 8.99
CA PRO A 27 14.15 5.87 7.81
C PRO A 27 14.61 4.48 7.33
N LYS A 28 14.06 3.41 7.91
CA LYS A 28 14.61 2.06 7.73
C LYS A 28 14.40 1.49 6.33
N TYR A 29 13.22 1.73 5.76
CA TYR A 29 12.80 1.16 4.48
C TYR A 29 12.57 2.23 3.41
N PHE A 30 12.29 3.47 3.82
CA PHE A 30 12.04 4.61 2.96
C PHE A 30 12.77 5.86 3.46
N ALA A 31 13.00 6.82 2.58
CA ALA A 31 13.55 8.13 2.86
C ALA A 31 12.46 9.18 3.18
N GLN A 32 12.83 10.26 3.86
CA GLN A 32 11.90 11.36 4.18
C GLN A 32 11.33 12.04 2.93
N SER A 33 12.10 12.12 1.83
CA SER A 33 11.67 12.70 0.57
C SER A 33 10.53 11.93 -0.09
N GLU A 34 10.50 10.60 0.10
CA GLU A 34 9.51 9.70 -0.51
C GLU A 34 8.08 9.93 0.00
N VAL A 35 7.91 10.69 1.09
CA VAL A 35 6.59 11.11 1.56
C VAL A 35 5.91 12.03 0.55
N ALA A 36 6.65 12.95 -0.07
CA ALA A 36 6.12 13.83 -1.09
C ALA A 36 5.82 13.05 -2.38
N ASP A 37 6.75 12.19 -2.78
CA ASP A 37 6.62 11.35 -3.98
C ASP A 37 5.39 10.42 -3.88
N PHE A 38 5.17 9.81 -2.72
CA PHE A 38 4.01 8.94 -2.52
C PHE A 38 2.68 9.71 -2.45
N ARG A 39 2.67 10.96 -1.95
CA ARG A 39 1.48 11.82 -2.02
C ARG A 39 1.11 12.12 -3.46
N GLU A 40 2.09 12.53 -4.26
CA GLU A 40 1.90 12.83 -5.69
C GLU A 40 1.37 11.59 -6.43
N TYR A 41 1.96 10.42 -6.15
CA TYR A 41 1.50 9.16 -6.73
C TYR A 41 0.01 8.88 -6.45
N LEU A 42 -0.44 9.03 -5.19
CA LEU A 42 -1.85 8.77 -4.82
C LEU A 42 -2.83 9.74 -5.49
N ASP A 43 -2.38 10.96 -5.82
CA ASP A 43 -3.21 12.01 -6.39
C ASP A 43 -3.25 11.96 -7.93
N GLN A 44 -2.15 11.61 -8.60
CA GLN A 44 -2.01 11.79 -10.06
C GLN A 44 -1.62 10.54 -10.84
N GLU A 45 -0.88 9.61 -10.24
CA GLU A 45 -0.23 8.51 -10.98
C GLU A 45 -0.83 7.14 -10.69
N MET A 46 -1.75 7.07 -9.74
CA MET A 46 -2.36 5.82 -9.30
C MET A 46 -3.33 5.26 -10.35
N GLU A 47 -3.00 4.09 -10.88
CA GLU A 47 -3.94 3.29 -11.69
C GLU A 47 -4.85 2.43 -10.81
N THR A 48 -4.28 1.44 -10.12
CA THR A 48 -5.01 0.57 -9.19
C THR A 48 -4.25 0.45 -7.87
N TYR A 49 -4.95 0.67 -6.76
CA TYR A 49 -4.38 0.56 -5.42
C TYR A 49 -5.34 -0.12 -4.45
N PHE A 50 -4.77 -0.95 -3.58
CA PHE A 50 -5.50 -1.67 -2.56
C PHE A 50 -4.95 -1.34 -1.18
N VAL A 51 -5.85 -1.33 -0.19
CA VAL A 51 -5.50 -1.22 1.22
C VAL A 51 -5.81 -2.52 1.94
N ALA A 52 -4.93 -2.91 2.86
CA ALA A 52 -5.13 -4.02 3.76
C ALA A 52 -5.57 -3.50 5.12
N LEU A 53 -6.61 -4.12 5.69
CA LEU A 53 -7.16 -3.78 7.00
C LEU A 53 -7.09 -4.99 7.92
N VAL A 54 -6.66 -4.76 9.16
CA VAL A 54 -6.78 -5.75 10.24
C VAL A 54 -7.72 -5.20 11.30
N ASN A 55 -8.79 -5.92 11.63
CA ASN A 55 -9.85 -5.44 12.55
C ASN A 55 -10.45 -4.09 12.12
N GLY A 56 -10.65 -3.88 10.82
CA GLY A 56 -11.18 -2.61 10.29
C GLY A 56 -10.19 -1.45 10.33
N GLN A 57 -8.96 -1.65 10.82
CA GLN A 57 -7.91 -0.65 10.81
C GLN A 57 -6.99 -0.87 9.61
N ILE A 58 -6.75 0.17 8.80
CA ILE A 58 -5.78 0.12 7.72
C ILE A 58 -4.38 -0.13 8.29
N ILE A 59 -3.74 -1.16 7.75
CA ILE A 59 -2.39 -1.58 8.10
C ILE A 59 -1.38 -1.33 6.99
N GLY A 60 -1.82 -0.91 5.80
CA GLY A 60 -0.97 -0.51 4.69
C GLY A 60 -1.65 -0.73 3.34
N GLY A 61 -0.88 -0.73 2.27
CA GLY A 61 -1.42 -0.82 0.92
C GLY A 61 -0.38 -1.21 -0.12
N GLY A 62 -0.87 -1.39 -1.34
CA GLY A 62 -0.07 -1.86 -2.48
C GLY A 62 -0.79 -1.56 -3.78
N GLY A 63 -0.06 -0.99 -4.73
CA GLY A 63 -0.57 -0.70 -6.06
C GLY A 63 0.00 -1.59 -7.14
N VAL A 64 -0.68 -1.54 -8.28
CA VAL A 64 -0.25 -2.13 -9.55
C VAL A 64 -0.45 -1.08 -10.64
N GLY A 65 0.55 -0.93 -11.49
CA GLY A 65 0.47 -0.16 -12.73
C GLY A 65 0.82 -1.04 -13.93
N PHE A 66 0.56 -0.54 -15.13
CA PHE A 66 0.78 -1.25 -16.38
C PHE A 66 1.59 -0.42 -17.35
N SER A 67 2.45 -1.07 -18.13
CA SER A 67 3.09 -0.43 -19.28
C SER A 67 2.03 0.00 -20.30
N ASP A 68 2.34 0.99 -21.15
CA ASP A 68 1.42 1.49 -22.19
C ASP A 68 0.89 0.39 -23.12
N ASP A 69 1.70 -0.63 -23.39
CA ASP A 69 1.33 -1.79 -24.21
C ASP A 69 0.52 -2.87 -23.46
N GLN A 70 0.28 -2.66 -22.15
CA GLN A 70 -0.41 -3.54 -21.19
C GLN A 70 0.18 -4.96 -21.09
N ARG A 71 1.42 -5.16 -21.53
CA ARG A 71 2.07 -6.47 -21.46
C ARG A 71 2.85 -6.69 -20.16
N THR A 72 3.19 -5.61 -19.48
CA THR A 72 3.95 -5.65 -18.23
C THR A 72 3.15 -4.99 -17.13
N GLY A 73 2.75 -5.76 -16.12
CA GLY A 73 2.31 -5.22 -14.84
C GLY A 73 3.51 -5.00 -13.93
N TYR A 74 3.55 -3.88 -13.23
CA TYR A 74 4.57 -3.60 -12.22
C TYR A 74 3.93 -3.29 -10.88
N LEU A 75 4.64 -3.67 -9.82
CA LEU A 75 4.26 -3.32 -8.47
C LEU A 75 4.66 -1.86 -8.23
N SER A 76 3.70 -1.04 -7.86
CA SER A 76 3.98 0.30 -7.34
C SER A 76 4.04 0.26 -5.81
N TRP A 77 4.08 1.44 -5.18
CA TRP A 77 4.15 1.66 -3.74
C TRP A 77 3.44 0.59 -2.90
N SER A 78 4.20 -0.30 -2.26
CA SER A 78 3.67 -1.40 -1.47
C SER A 78 4.39 -1.48 -0.13
N PHE A 79 3.68 -1.17 0.95
CA PHE A 79 4.22 -1.21 2.30
C PHE A 79 3.12 -1.44 3.34
N LEU A 80 3.54 -2.01 4.47
CA LEU A 80 2.69 -2.25 5.62
C LEU A 80 3.29 -1.58 6.84
N ASN A 81 2.45 -1.31 7.84
CA ASN A 81 2.88 -0.91 9.16
C ASN A 81 3.85 -1.97 9.71
N PRO A 82 5.05 -1.56 10.18
CA PRO A 82 6.11 -2.47 10.61
C PRO A 82 5.68 -3.51 11.65
N LYS A 83 4.70 -3.18 12.51
CA LYS A 83 4.21 -4.12 13.54
C LYS A 83 3.55 -5.37 12.97
N TYR A 84 3.17 -5.34 11.69
CA TYR A 84 2.54 -6.43 10.97
C TYR A 84 3.46 -7.13 9.97
N HIS A 85 4.76 -6.79 9.95
CA HIS A 85 5.75 -7.51 9.17
C HIS A 85 5.95 -8.93 9.72
N GLY A 86 6.26 -9.89 8.85
CA GLY A 86 6.45 -11.30 9.24
C GLY A 86 5.17 -12.11 9.45
N PHE A 87 3.98 -11.48 9.45
CA PHE A 87 2.69 -12.17 9.59
C PHE A 87 2.08 -12.67 8.27
N GLY A 88 2.77 -12.48 7.14
CA GLY A 88 2.31 -12.92 5.82
C GLY A 88 1.31 -11.99 5.12
N PHE A 89 0.86 -10.90 5.75
CA PHE A 89 -0.11 -9.98 5.14
C PHE A 89 0.38 -9.31 3.85
N GLY A 90 1.69 -9.04 3.74
CA GLY A 90 2.27 -8.51 2.50
C GLY A 90 2.15 -9.50 1.33
N LYS A 91 2.28 -10.80 1.62
CA LYS A 91 2.06 -11.87 0.63
C LYS A 91 0.60 -11.97 0.23
N THR A 92 -0.32 -11.90 1.19
CA THR A 92 -1.76 -11.90 0.89
C THR A 92 -2.15 -10.70 0.04
N LEU A 93 -1.64 -9.50 0.36
CA LEU A 93 -1.86 -8.30 -0.43
C LEU A 93 -1.24 -8.39 -1.83
N LEU A 94 -0.10 -9.06 -1.98
CA LEU A 94 0.53 -9.30 -3.28
C LEU A 94 -0.28 -10.27 -4.15
N HIS A 95 -0.86 -11.32 -3.59
CA HIS A 95 -1.67 -12.26 -4.35
C HIS A 95 -3.06 -11.73 -4.73
N HIS A 96 -3.54 -10.68 -4.07
CA HIS A 96 -4.85 -10.10 -4.35
C HIS A 96 -4.84 -9.14 -5.55
N ARG A 97 -3.74 -8.41 -5.74
CA ARG A 97 -3.56 -7.40 -6.79
C ARG A 97 -2.98 -8.01 -8.05
#